data_AF-C4JFW7-F1
#
_entry.id   AF-C4JFW7-F1
#
_cell.length_a   1.000
_cell.length_b   1.000
_cell.length_c   1.000
_cell.angle_alpha   90.00
_cell.angle_beta   90.00
_cell.angle_gamma   90.00
#
_symmetry.space_group_name_H-M   'P 1'
#
loop_
_entity.id
_entity.type
_entity.pdbx_description
1 polymer ?
#
loop_
_entity_poly.entity_id
_entity_poly.type
_entity_poly.pdbx_seq_one_letter_code
_entity_poly.pdbx_strand_id
1 'polypeptide(L)'
;MRSLIPTCLLLTVTNFVYAVWPEPNHYQKGNNVVWLSPTVRFTYHRGDLIVHGEGGSYSAALPQLGRFTEFLQPQWLLNGNYHQTSAESVDEILKKAIKRTRKHLLNTRFVPWKFHPRNESFEPPTLSQTEATLKEVVIRERESDVESLGYDYIHGDESYQIKISKKGKATISTSSPIGTLRALQTLPQLFYAHSSGGVYTPYSPVLIMDKPKWSYRGLNLDISRNPISPSDVKRTIDAMASVKLSRLHIHATDSQSWPLDIPSIPSLAAKGAYHPSLVWSAANLRRVQRYGLERGVSTFIEIDMPGHTGSIGHAFPNLTVAFGNDRWEKFAAEPPCGQIKLNDSAATDFLDTVMADILPRVSPFSRYFHTGGDEFNLESYLLEDSIRSKDPEVIKPLLQAIITRVHRKIMHAGLTPIVWEELVLDWNLTFPSPVSESQRVIVQTWRNSLAMKKVLEKGYRAIFGSGDVWYLDCGYGGFINPRHGSNAIKEPYLDWCSPTKNWRHVYMYNPLAGIPQELHSLLEGGETHMWAENVDPINMDPMIWPRAASAAEVLWSGPRVRDDIKGASYRLGEWRERAVIDLGIAASVVQMTYCLMREGSCEL
;
A
#
# COMPACT_ATOMS: atom_id res chain seq x y z
N MET A 1 -9.52 -1.68 -70.64
CA MET A 1 -10.37 -1.86 -69.43
C MET A 1 -9.51 -2.44 -68.32
N ARG A 2 -8.97 -1.60 -67.43
CA ARG A 2 -8.37 -2.04 -66.17
C ARG A 2 -8.95 -1.17 -65.06
N SER A 3 -9.56 -1.87 -64.12
CA SER A 3 -10.43 -1.36 -63.07
C SER A 3 -9.66 -0.47 -62.08
N LEU A 4 -10.20 0.71 -61.82
CA LEU A 4 -9.85 1.55 -60.67
C LEU A 4 -10.62 1.01 -59.47
N ILE A 5 -9.92 0.38 -58.52
CA ILE A 5 -10.47 0.06 -57.20
C ILE A 5 -10.25 1.30 -56.33
N PRO A 6 -11.31 1.94 -55.80
CA PRO A 6 -11.14 3.04 -54.87
C PRO A 6 -10.68 2.45 -53.53
N THR A 7 -9.52 2.90 -53.06
CA THR A 7 -9.02 2.64 -51.71
C THR A 7 -9.97 3.32 -50.73
N CYS A 8 -10.85 2.53 -50.12
CA CYS A 8 -11.70 2.99 -49.04
C CYS A 8 -10.78 3.28 -47.84
N LEU A 9 -10.49 4.56 -47.58
CA LEU A 9 -9.92 4.99 -46.30
C LEU A 9 -10.95 4.64 -45.22
N LEU A 10 -10.77 3.49 -44.58
CA LEU A 10 -11.34 3.22 -43.28
C LEU A 10 -10.71 4.23 -42.31
N LEU A 11 -11.43 5.33 -42.08
CA LEU A 11 -11.28 6.14 -40.88
C LEU A 11 -11.56 5.21 -39.69
N THR A 12 -10.52 4.55 -39.20
CA THR A 12 -10.55 3.92 -37.89
C THR A 12 -10.75 5.05 -36.89
N VAL A 13 -11.99 5.21 -36.44
CA VAL A 13 -12.31 6.00 -35.26
C VAL A 13 -11.56 5.33 -34.11
N THR A 14 -10.36 5.81 -33.83
CA THR A 14 -9.57 5.38 -32.68
C THR A 14 -10.36 5.76 -31.45
N ASN A 15 -10.99 4.78 -30.80
CA ASN A 15 -11.63 4.96 -29.51
C ASN A 15 -10.55 5.30 -28.48
N PHE A 16 -10.24 6.58 -28.34
CA PHE A 16 -9.17 7.07 -27.49
C PHE A 16 -9.39 6.65 -26.03
N VAL A 17 -8.38 5.97 -25.48
CA VAL A 17 -7.91 5.85 -24.09
C VAL A 17 -8.98 5.98 -22.98
N TYR A 18 -9.10 4.91 -22.21
CA TYR A 18 -9.85 4.87 -20.97
C TYR A 18 -8.97 5.47 -19.84
N ALA A 19 -9.37 6.60 -19.26
CA ALA A 19 -8.52 7.35 -18.32
C ALA A 19 -8.29 6.72 -16.94
N VAL A 20 -9.03 5.64 -16.61
CA VAL A 20 -9.24 5.25 -15.22
C VAL A 20 -8.36 4.06 -14.84
N TRP A 21 -7.61 4.22 -13.75
CA TRP A 21 -6.82 3.19 -13.08
C TRP A 21 -7.12 3.16 -11.57
N PRO A 22 -7.49 2.01 -10.97
CA PRO A 22 -7.84 0.75 -11.63
C PRO A 22 -9.06 0.84 -12.54
N GLU A 23 -9.14 -0.04 -13.53
CA GLU A 23 -10.30 -0.21 -14.41
C GLU A 23 -11.56 -0.54 -13.59
N PRO A 24 -12.63 0.25 -13.69
CA PRO A 24 -13.85 0.01 -12.91
C PRO A 24 -14.66 -1.17 -13.45
N ASN A 25 -15.51 -1.79 -12.62
CA ASN A 25 -16.37 -2.90 -13.07
C ASN A 25 -17.31 -2.52 -14.23
N HIS A 26 -17.78 -1.27 -14.25
CA HIS A 26 -18.61 -0.75 -15.32
C HIS A 26 -18.25 0.71 -15.60
N TYR A 27 -17.97 1.01 -16.86
CA TYR A 27 -17.70 2.36 -17.33
C TYR A 27 -18.35 2.62 -18.69
N GLN A 28 -19.26 3.58 -18.71
CA GLN A 28 -19.80 4.17 -19.92
C GLN A 28 -19.37 5.64 -19.99
N LYS A 29 -18.92 6.05 -21.17
CA LYS A 29 -18.54 7.43 -21.47
C LYS A 29 -19.12 7.89 -22.80
N GLY A 30 -19.34 9.19 -22.93
CA GLY A 30 -19.55 9.85 -24.20
C GLY A 30 -18.29 10.52 -24.71
N ASN A 31 -18.51 11.51 -25.58
CA ASN A 31 -17.50 12.30 -26.27
C ASN A 31 -17.72 13.81 -26.14
N ASN A 32 -18.57 14.25 -25.19
CA ASN A 32 -18.84 15.67 -24.97
C ASN A 32 -17.83 16.23 -23.97
N VAL A 33 -17.34 17.43 -24.29
CA VAL A 33 -16.47 18.19 -23.42
C VAL A 33 -17.32 18.90 -22.36
N VAL A 34 -16.91 18.76 -21.10
CA VAL A 34 -17.45 19.53 -19.98
C VAL A 34 -16.29 20.18 -19.25
N TRP A 35 -16.33 21.51 -19.12
CA TRP A 35 -15.34 22.28 -18.37
C TRP A 35 -15.65 22.29 -16.88
N LEU A 36 -14.62 22.31 -16.05
CA LEU A 36 -14.75 22.47 -14.61
C LEU A 36 -14.82 23.96 -14.26
N SER A 37 -15.85 24.37 -13.52
CA SER A 37 -15.93 25.74 -13.02
C SER A 37 -14.83 26.01 -11.98
N PRO A 38 -14.13 27.16 -12.04
CA PRO A 38 -13.20 27.57 -10.98
C PRO A 38 -13.87 27.69 -9.60
N THR A 39 -15.19 27.91 -9.58
CA THR A 39 -16.02 28.01 -8.38
C THR A 39 -16.82 26.74 -8.11
N VAL A 40 -16.44 25.60 -8.70
CA VAL A 40 -17.13 24.31 -8.49
C VAL A 40 -17.34 24.04 -7.00
N ARG A 41 -18.57 23.69 -6.65
CA ARG A 41 -18.97 23.36 -5.27
C ARG A 41 -19.13 21.86 -5.11
N PHE A 42 -18.79 21.35 -3.93
CA PHE A 42 -19.06 19.99 -3.53
C PHE A 42 -20.09 20.03 -2.41
N THR A 43 -21.19 19.33 -2.60
CA THR A 43 -22.28 19.22 -1.62
C THR A 43 -22.35 17.77 -1.17
N TYR A 44 -22.21 17.51 0.13
CA TYR A 44 -22.26 16.16 0.70
C TYR A 44 -23.51 15.99 1.55
N HIS A 45 -24.25 14.92 1.28
CA HIS A 45 -25.45 14.51 1.99
C HIS A 45 -25.24 13.13 2.61
N ARG A 46 -25.44 13.03 3.94
CA ARG A 46 -25.44 11.77 4.70
C ARG A 46 -26.54 11.85 5.77
N GLY A 47 -27.63 11.10 5.61
CA GLY A 47 -28.83 11.28 6.44
C GLY A 47 -29.32 12.74 6.38
N ASP A 48 -29.53 13.37 7.54
CA ASP A 48 -29.90 14.79 7.68
C ASP A 48 -28.69 15.76 7.63
N LEU A 49 -27.45 15.24 7.64
CA LEU A 49 -26.25 16.06 7.61
C LEU A 49 -26.01 16.60 6.19
N ILE A 50 -26.00 17.93 6.04
CA ILE A 50 -25.58 18.62 4.82
C ILE A 50 -24.27 19.35 5.09
N VAL A 51 -23.23 18.99 4.37
CA VAL A 51 -21.94 19.70 4.43
C VAL A 51 -21.66 20.36 3.09
N HIS A 52 -21.51 21.69 3.12
CA HIS A 52 -21.03 22.46 1.98
C HIS A 52 -19.51 22.56 2.03
N GLY A 53 -18.83 22.17 0.96
CA GLY A 53 -17.42 22.51 0.80
C GLY A 53 -17.30 24.02 0.58
N GLU A 54 -16.87 24.78 1.59
CA GLU A 54 -16.78 26.24 1.50
C GLU A 54 -15.86 26.71 0.35
N GLY A 55 -16.37 27.68 -0.42
CA GLY A 55 -15.64 28.38 -1.46
C GLY A 55 -14.85 29.55 -0.89
N GLY A 56 -13.65 29.30 -0.39
CA GLY A 56 -12.71 30.37 -0.02
C GLY A 56 -11.67 30.60 -1.11
N SER A 57 -11.64 31.79 -1.70
CA SER A 57 -10.47 32.30 -2.44
C SER A 57 -9.37 32.66 -1.43
N TYR A 58 -8.15 32.19 -1.64
CA TYR A 58 -6.99 32.69 -0.89
C TYR A 58 -5.85 33.03 -1.84
N SER A 59 -5.38 34.26 -1.71
CA SER A 59 -4.16 34.80 -2.30
C SER A 59 -2.93 34.05 -1.80
N ALA A 60 -1.95 33.91 -2.69
CA ALA A 60 -0.68 33.26 -2.41
C ALA A 60 0.13 34.07 -1.37
N ALA A 61 0.43 33.45 -0.23
CA ALA A 61 1.51 33.88 0.66
C ALA A 61 2.48 32.70 0.85
N LEU A 62 3.75 32.99 0.61
CA LEU A 62 4.90 32.05 0.57
C LEU A 62 5.09 31.26 1.88
N PRO A 63 5.37 29.94 1.82
CA PRO A 63 5.72 29.15 3.00
C PRO A 63 7.25 29.10 3.16
N GLN A 64 7.85 30.04 3.90
CA GLN A 64 9.29 29.93 4.26
C GLN A 64 9.69 30.26 5.70
N LEU A 65 8.77 30.51 6.64
CA LEU A 65 9.16 30.87 8.03
C LEU A 65 8.88 29.80 9.11
N GLY A 66 8.36 28.63 8.77
CA GLY A 66 8.05 27.57 9.75
C GLY A 66 9.18 26.60 10.10
N ARG A 67 10.35 26.68 9.43
CA ARG A 67 11.43 25.69 9.58
C ARG A 67 12.47 26.01 10.65
N PHE A 68 12.46 27.20 11.24
CA PHE A 68 13.56 27.66 12.11
C PHE A 68 13.29 27.54 13.61
N THR A 69 12.05 27.40 14.05
CA THR A 69 11.70 27.41 15.50
C THR A 69 11.58 26.03 16.14
N GLU A 70 11.48 24.94 15.36
CA GLU A 70 11.39 23.57 15.87
C GLU A 70 12.76 22.94 16.22
N PHE A 71 13.88 23.59 15.87
CA PHE A 71 15.23 23.07 16.12
C PHE A 71 15.73 23.30 17.55
N LEU A 72 15.02 24.09 18.38
CA LEU A 72 15.54 24.61 19.66
C LEU A 72 14.81 24.11 20.92
N GLN A 73 13.95 23.09 20.85
CA GLN A 73 13.33 22.52 22.06
C GLN A 73 13.90 21.14 22.42
N PRO A 74 14.52 20.98 23.62
CA PRO A 74 14.99 19.69 24.10
C PRO A 74 13.84 18.69 24.25
N GLN A 75 13.92 17.54 23.57
CA GLN A 75 12.85 16.54 23.48
C GLN A 75 12.52 15.79 24.79
N TRP A 76 13.22 16.05 25.89
CA TRP A 76 12.97 15.39 27.19
C TRP A 76 11.90 16.08 28.06
N LEU A 77 11.37 17.24 27.64
CA LEU A 77 10.31 17.98 28.36
C LEU A 77 8.87 17.64 27.90
N LEU A 78 8.69 16.75 26.92
CA LEU A 78 7.37 16.28 26.46
C LEU A 78 6.91 14.99 27.16
N ASN A 79 7.43 14.69 28.36
CA ASN A 79 6.88 13.68 29.25
C ASN A 79 5.78 14.30 30.11
N GLY A 80 4.55 14.28 29.62
CA GLY A 80 3.38 14.71 30.39
C GLY A 80 2.09 14.59 29.59
N ASN A 81 1.26 13.64 30.00
CA ASN A 81 -0.13 13.42 29.55
C ASN A 81 -0.30 12.91 28.12
N TYR A 82 -0.16 11.58 27.97
CA TYR A 82 -0.78 10.81 26.89
C TYR A 82 -2.31 10.80 27.08
N HIS A 83 -2.96 11.97 27.00
CA HIS A 83 -4.40 12.05 26.95
C HIS A 83 -4.85 11.52 25.59
N GLN A 84 -5.72 10.51 25.69
CA GLN A 84 -6.45 9.81 24.64
C GLN A 84 -7.23 10.81 23.75
N THR A 85 -6.55 11.52 22.85
CA THR A 85 -7.24 12.28 21.81
C THR A 85 -7.93 11.27 20.91
N SER A 86 -9.27 11.22 21.00
CA SER A 86 -10.13 10.33 20.23
C SER A 86 -9.77 10.35 18.75
N ALA A 87 -9.96 9.22 18.06
CA ALA A 87 -9.87 9.18 16.61
C ALA A 87 -10.74 10.29 16.01
N GLU A 88 -10.26 10.93 14.94
CA GLU A 88 -11.04 11.95 14.23
C GLU A 88 -12.34 11.31 13.72
N SER A 89 -13.45 12.05 13.81
CA SER A 89 -14.72 11.54 13.30
C SER A 89 -14.63 11.30 11.80
N VAL A 90 -15.33 10.29 11.31
CA VAL A 90 -15.34 9.96 9.89
C VAL A 90 -15.87 11.11 9.04
N ASP A 91 -16.77 11.93 9.57
CA ASP A 91 -17.27 13.12 8.88
C ASP A 91 -16.16 14.15 8.63
N GLU A 92 -15.24 14.36 9.57
CA GLU A 92 -14.10 15.25 9.37
C GLU A 92 -13.10 14.68 8.35
N ILE A 93 -12.90 13.36 8.35
CA ILE A 93 -12.12 12.67 7.32
C ILE A 93 -12.72 12.91 5.92
N LEU A 94 -14.03 12.76 5.78
CA LEU A 94 -14.74 12.99 4.52
C LEU A 94 -14.70 14.45 4.08
N LYS A 95 -14.88 15.40 5.01
CA LYS A 95 -14.71 16.84 4.74
C LYS A 95 -13.32 17.15 4.18
N LYS A 96 -12.27 16.63 4.82
CA LYS A 96 -10.89 16.77 4.33
C LYS A 96 -10.69 16.13 2.97
N ALA A 97 -11.26 14.95 2.74
CA ALA A 97 -11.17 14.26 1.45
C ALA A 97 -11.86 15.04 0.33
N ILE A 98 -13.07 15.55 0.56
CA ILE A 98 -13.81 16.39 -0.39
C ILE A 98 -13.01 17.67 -0.72
N LYS A 99 -12.49 18.35 0.31
CA LYS A 99 -11.65 19.54 0.14
C LYS A 99 -10.38 19.23 -0.66
N ARG A 100 -9.72 18.11 -0.36
CA ARG A 100 -8.52 17.64 -1.06
C ARG A 100 -8.82 17.33 -2.53
N THR A 101 -9.89 16.59 -2.83
CA THR A 101 -10.30 16.26 -4.20
C THR A 101 -10.67 17.51 -4.99
N ARG A 102 -11.43 18.45 -4.41
CA ARG A 102 -11.72 19.74 -5.04
C ARG A 102 -10.45 20.52 -5.37
N LYS A 103 -9.51 20.62 -4.41
CA LYS A 103 -8.22 21.30 -4.61
C LYS A 103 -7.40 20.62 -5.72
N HIS A 104 -7.34 19.29 -5.72
CA HIS A 104 -6.62 18.53 -6.73
C HIS A 104 -7.22 18.75 -8.14
N LEU A 105 -8.55 18.70 -8.28
CA LEU A 105 -9.22 19.00 -9.55
C LEU A 105 -8.92 20.40 -10.07
N LEU A 106 -8.93 21.42 -9.21
CA LEU A 106 -8.66 22.80 -9.61
C LEU A 106 -7.18 23.07 -9.93
N ASN A 107 -6.27 22.28 -9.36
CA ASN A 107 -4.82 22.50 -9.45
C ASN A 107 -4.11 21.44 -10.29
N THR A 108 -4.82 20.51 -10.93
CA THR A 108 -4.19 19.54 -11.83
C THR A 108 -3.44 20.27 -12.93
N ARG A 109 -2.25 19.79 -13.25
CA ARG A 109 -1.40 20.32 -14.33
C ARG A 109 -1.24 19.33 -15.46
N PHE A 110 -1.97 18.21 -15.39
CA PHE A 110 -1.79 17.12 -16.32
C PHE A 110 -2.52 17.40 -17.64
N VAL A 111 -1.74 17.77 -18.66
CA VAL A 111 -2.17 17.86 -20.07
C VAL A 111 -1.80 16.53 -20.77
N PRO A 112 -2.75 15.77 -21.34
CA PRO A 112 -2.55 14.39 -21.77
C PRO A 112 -1.85 14.25 -23.14
N TRP A 113 -0.99 15.19 -23.54
CA TRP A 113 -0.38 15.22 -24.87
C TRP A 113 0.40 13.94 -25.24
N LYS A 114 0.95 13.21 -24.25
CA LYS A 114 1.67 11.94 -24.46
C LYS A 114 0.79 10.81 -24.98
N PHE A 115 -0.53 10.97 -24.92
CA PHE A 115 -1.54 9.99 -25.32
C PHE A 115 -2.24 10.36 -26.63
N HIS A 116 -1.65 11.31 -27.38
CA HIS A 116 -2.13 11.76 -28.68
C HIS A 116 -0.99 11.73 -29.71
N PRO A 117 -1.31 11.59 -31.01
CA PRO A 117 -0.30 11.59 -32.05
C PRO A 117 0.52 12.89 -32.10
N ARG A 118 1.72 12.78 -32.67
CA ARG A 118 2.70 13.87 -32.71
C ARG A 118 2.15 15.09 -33.44
N ASN A 119 2.20 16.24 -32.77
CA ASN A 119 1.74 17.54 -33.28
C ASN A 119 0.27 17.58 -33.69
N GLU A 120 -0.55 16.61 -33.25
CA GLU A 120 -2.00 16.63 -33.47
C GLU A 120 -2.69 17.52 -32.43
N SER A 121 -3.69 18.27 -32.85
CA SER A 121 -4.56 19.01 -31.93
C SER A 121 -5.54 18.04 -31.28
N PHE A 122 -5.46 17.90 -29.96
CA PHE A 122 -6.34 17.03 -29.17
C PHE A 122 -7.15 17.79 -28.12
N GLU A 123 -6.73 19.01 -27.78
CA GLU A 123 -7.41 19.84 -26.80
C GLU A 123 -8.71 20.40 -27.39
N PRO A 124 -9.78 20.48 -26.59
CA PRO A 124 -11.02 21.10 -27.03
C PRO A 124 -10.81 22.61 -27.26
N PRO A 125 -11.70 23.27 -28.02
CA PRO A 125 -11.72 24.73 -28.10
C PRO A 125 -11.75 25.36 -26.70
N THR A 126 -11.08 26.49 -26.52
CA THR A 126 -11.04 27.19 -25.23
C THR A 126 -12.43 27.57 -24.74
N LEU A 127 -12.61 27.57 -23.42
CA LEU A 127 -13.90 27.84 -22.78
C LEU A 127 -14.58 29.09 -23.34
N SER A 128 -15.70 28.89 -24.04
CA SER A 128 -16.60 29.95 -24.49
C SER A 128 -17.87 30.00 -23.62
N GLN A 129 -18.65 31.09 -23.68
CA GLN A 129 -19.86 31.26 -22.84
C GLN A 129 -20.94 30.17 -23.07
N THR A 130 -20.85 29.39 -24.15
CA THR A 130 -21.86 28.40 -24.56
C THR A 130 -21.56 26.96 -24.15
N GLU A 131 -20.39 26.69 -23.54
CA GLU A 131 -19.98 25.31 -23.24
C GLU A 131 -20.51 24.78 -21.90
N ALA A 132 -20.76 23.47 -21.86
CA ALA A 132 -21.23 22.81 -20.65
C ALA A 132 -20.19 22.90 -19.54
N THR A 133 -20.59 23.47 -18.40
CA THR A 133 -19.70 23.69 -17.26
C THR A 133 -20.19 22.94 -16.03
N LEU A 134 -19.30 22.16 -15.42
CA LEU A 134 -19.52 21.52 -14.13
C LEU A 134 -19.37 22.53 -13.01
N LYS A 135 -20.50 22.92 -12.43
CA LYS A 135 -20.57 23.89 -11.32
C LYS A 135 -20.78 23.23 -9.95
N GLU A 136 -21.26 21.99 -9.93
CA GLU A 136 -21.56 21.28 -8.69
C GLU A 136 -21.33 19.77 -8.82
N VAL A 137 -20.71 19.20 -7.77
CA VAL A 137 -20.64 17.76 -7.51
C VAL A 137 -21.49 17.47 -6.28
N VAL A 138 -22.56 16.69 -6.45
CA VAL A 138 -23.45 16.28 -5.35
C VAL A 138 -23.10 14.86 -4.93
N ILE A 139 -22.66 14.69 -3.69
CA ILE A 139 -22.33 13.39 -3.11
C ILE A 139 -23.48 12.98 -2.19
N ARG A 140 -24.04 11.80 -2.44
CA ARG A 140 -25.15 11.21 -1.68
C ARG A 140 -24.69 9.88 -1.11
N GLU A 141 -24.34 9.89 0.17
CA GLU A 141 -24.08 8.68 0.92
C GLU A 141 -25.39 8.23 1.56
N ARG A 142 -25.84 7.01 1.23
CA ARG A 142 -26.94 6.39 1.96
C ARG A 142 -26.45 6.09 3.37
N GLU A 143 -27.27 6.47 4.35
CA GLU A 143 -27.00 6.16 5.75
C GLU A 143 -26.80 4.65 5.89
N SER A 144 -25.66 4.27 6.47
CA SER A 144 -25.39 2.90 6.88
C SER A 144 -25.56 2.82 8.39
N ASP A 145 -26.05 1.67 8.89
CA ASP A 145 -26.20 1.38 10.32
C ASP A 145 -24.85 1.34 11.10
N VAL A 146 -23.74 1.72 10.45
CA VAL A 146 -22.40 1.68 11.02
C VAL A 146 -22.07 3.06 11.58
N GLU A 147 -22.35 3.23 12.88
CA GLU A 147 -21.72 4.26 13.73
C GLU A 147 -20.19 4.06 13.68
N SER A 148 -19.54 4.63 12.68
CA SER A 148 -18.11 4.39 12.46
C SER A 148 -17.29 5.50 13.11
N LEU A 149 -16.99 5.31 14.39
CA LEU A 149 -15.84 5.96 15.01
C LEU A 149 -14.59 5.13 14.70
N GLY A 150 -13.44 5.79 14.44
CA GLY A 150 -12.16 5.10 14.28
C GLY A 150 -11.92 4.48 12.90
N TYR A 151 -11.11 3.41 12.84
CA TYR A 151 -10.66 2.77 11.59
C TYR A 151 -11.74 1.93 10.89
N ASP A 152 -12.85 1.62 11.57
CA ASP A 152 -13.81 0.63 11.10
C ASP A 152 -14.49 0.97 9.78
N TYR A 153 -14.65 2.26 9.44
CA TYR A 153 -15.22 2.65 8.15
C TYR A 153 -14.42 2.14 6.95
N ILE A 154 -13.11 1.91 7.10
CA ILE A 154 -12.25 1.39 6.01
C ILE A 154 -12.63 -0.04 5.61
N HIS A 155 -13.35 -0.76 6.47
CA HIS A 155 -13.83 -2.11 6.22
C HIS A 155 -15.28 -2.15 5.73
N GLY A 156 -15.90 -0.98 5.49
CA GLY A 156 -17.24 -0.86 4.94
C GLY A 156 -17.30 -1.21 3.45
N ASP A 157 -18.51 -1.10 2.88
CA ASP A 157 -18.76 -1.32 1.45
C ASP A 157 -18.06 -0.24 0.60
N GLU A 158 -17.02 -0.65 -0.13
CA GLU A 158 -16.23 0.24 -0.99
C GLU A 158 -16.91 0.55 -2.35
N SER A 159 -18.15 0.11 -2.56
CA SER A 159 -18.88 0.34 -3.80
C SER A 159 -19.34 1.79 -3.96
N TYR A 160 -19.35 2.24 -5.21
CA TYR A 160 -19.80 3.60 -5.55
C TYR A 160 -20.32 3.70 -7.00
N GLN A 161 -21.06 4.78 -7.25
CA GLN A 161 -21.48 5.19 -8.59
C GLN A 161 -21.12 6.65 -8.84
N ILE A 162 -20.55 6.96 -10.01
CA ILE A 162 -20.31 8.34 -10.48
C ILE A 162 -21.12 8.56 -11.75
N LYS A 163 -21.86 9.67 -11.79
CA LYS A 163 -22.59 10.14 -12.98
C LYS A 163 -22.16 11.57 -13.31
N ILE A 164 -21.78 11.82 -14.56
CA ILE A 164 -21.56 13.19 -15.08
C ILE A 164 -22.45 13.35 -16.31
N SER A 165 -23.35 14.34 -16.30
CA SER A 165 -24.26 14.60 -17.41
C SER A 165 -23.63 15.51 -18.46
N LYS A 166 -24.16 15.46 -19.70
CA LYS A 166 -23.78 16.37 -20.80
C LYS A 166 -23.87 17.86 -20.45
N LYS A 167 -24.73 18.22 -19.49
CA LYS A 167 -24.93 19.61 -19.05
C LYS A 167 -24.02 20.03 -17.89
N GLY A 168 -23.08 19.19 -17.45
CA GLY A 168 -22.17 19.53 -16.34
C GLY A 168 -22.79 19.38 -14.94
N LYS A 169 -23.71 18.44 -14.74
CA LYS A 169 -24.11 18.01 -13.38
C LYS A 169 -23.42 16.70 -13.03
N ALA A 170 -22.73 16.65 -11.89
CA ALA A 170 -22.10 15.44 -11.38
C ALA A 170 -22.77 14.95 -10.08
N THR A 171 -22.95 13.64 -9.97
CA THR A 171 -23.49 12.99 -8.78
C THR A 171 -22.65 11.78 -8.42
N ILE A 172 -22.33 11.64 -7.14
CA ILE A 172 -21.69 10.46 -6.56
C ILE A 172 -22.70 9.82 -5.61
N SER A 173 -22.92 8.51 -5.73
CA SER A 173 -23.79 7.75 -4.84
C SER A 173 -23.00 6.61 -4.18
N THR A 174 -23.09 6.50 -2.86
CA THR A 174 -22.34 5.52 -2.05
C THR A 174 -23.19 4.94 -0.91
N SER A 175 -22.73 3.86 -0.32
CA SER A 175 -23.34 3.18 0.85
C SER A 175 -22.46 3.27 2.10
N SER A 176 -21.26 3.82 1.99
CA SER A 176 -20.35 3.95 3.13
C SER A 176 -19.33 5.09 2.93
N PRO A 177 -18.69 5.55 4.02
CA PRO A 177 -17.61 6.53 3.96
C PRO A 177 -16.42 6.09 3.11
N ILE A 178 -16.01 4.82 3.18
CA ILE A 178 -14.88 4.33 2.36
C ILE A 178 -15.25 4.30 0.88
N GLY A 179 -16.48 3.93 0.52
CA GLY A 179 -17.00 4.05 -0.85
C GLY A 179 -16.96 5.50 -1.35
N THR A 180 -17.27 6.48 -0.48
CA THR A 180 -17.13 7.92 -0.79
C THR A 180 -15.68 8.28 -1.08
N LEU A 181 -14.71 7.79 -0.30
CA LEU A 181 -13.28 7.99 -0.59
C LEU A 181 -12.86 7.37 -1.94
N ARG A 182 -13.34 6.17 -2.29
CA ARG A 182 -13.02 5.52 -3.58
C ARG A 182 -13.58 6.30 -4.76
N ALA A 183 -14.81 6.80 -4.65
CA ALA A 183 -15.40 7.65 -5.68
C ALA A 183 -14.59 8.95 -5.87
N LEU A 184 -14.14 9.57 -4.77
CA LEU A 184 -13.32 10.77 -4.78
C LEU A 184 -11.89 10.55 -5.30
N GLN A 185 -11.39 9.31 -5.29
CA GLN A 185 -10.12 8.90 -5.92
C GLN A 185 -10.28 8.71 -7.44
N THR A 186 -11.44 8.22 -7.89
CA THR A 186 -11.75 8.05 -9.33
C THR A 186 -12.07 9.37 -10.02
N LEU A 187 -12.82 10.28 -9.37
CA LEU A 187 -13.31 11.51 -9.99
C LEU A 187 -12.20 12.35 -10.65
N PRO A 188 -11.05 12.63 -10.00
CA PRO A 188 -9.93 13.34 -10.63
C PRO A 188 -9.39 12.76 -11.92
N GLN A 189 -9.42 11.43 -12.07
CA GLN A 189 -8.85 10.76 -13.23
C GLN A 189 -9.64 11.06 -14.51
N LEU A 190 -10.89 11.55 -14.38
CA LEU A 190 -11.73 11.94 -15.51
C LEU A 190 -11.42 13.34 -16.05
N PHE A 191 -10.55 14.12 -15.39
CA PHE A 191 -10.28 15.51 -15.71
C PHE A 191 -8.81 15.75 -16.09
N TYR A 192 -8.61 16.74 -16.96
CA TYR A 192 -7.31 17.15 -17.50
C TYR A 192 -7.17 18.66 -17.45
N ALA A 193 -5.93 19.13 -17.30
CA ALA A 193 -5.60 20.53 -17.52
C ALA A 193 -5.62 20.84 -19.03
N HIS A 194 -5.99 22.07 -19.37
CA HIS A 194 -5.84 22.63 -20.71
C HIS A 194 -4.60 23.55 -20.77
N SER A 195 -3.83 23.50 -21.86
CA SER A 195 -2.57 24.26 -22.03
C SER A 195 -2.77 25.78 -21.95
N SER A 196 -3.91 26.28 -22.42
CA SER A 196 -4.31 27.70 -22.32
C SER A 196 -5.01 28.06 -20.99
N GLY A 197 -5.07 27.13 -20.03
CA GLY A 197 -5.74 27.32 -18.75
C GLY A 197 -7.15 26.74 -18.67
N GLY A 198 -7.55 26.35 -17.46
CA GLY A 198 -8.80 25.65 -17.19
C GLY A 198 -8.63 24.13 -17.11
N VAL A 199 -9.69 23.45 -16.67
CA VAL A 199 -9.73 21.99 -16.47
C VAL A 199 -10.98 21.46 -17.13
N TYR A 200 -10.91 20.32 -17.81
CA TYR A 200 -12.04 19.75 -18.55
C TYR A 200 -12.07 18.22 -18.48
N THR A 201 -13.22 17.63 -18.80
CA THR A 201 -13.37 16.21 -19.08
C THR A 201 -13.91 16.02 -20.50
N PRO A 202 -13.29 15.19 -21.36
CA PRO A 202 -13.78 14.88 -22.71
C PRO A 202 -14.79 13.73 -22.74
N TYR A 203 -15.15 13.16 -21.58
CA TYR A 203 -15.83 11.87 -21.49
C TYR A 203 -17.33 11.95 -21.21
N SER A 204 -17.95 13.14 -21.28
CA SER A 204 -19.35 13.31 -20.87
C SER A 204 -20.34 12.79 -21.93
N PRO A 205 -21.47 12.15 -21.55
CA PRO A 205 -21.83 11.79 -20.19
C PRO A 205 -21.02 10.59 -19.68
N VAL A 206 -20.74 10.58 -18.37
CA VAL A 206 -20.04 9.48 -17.68
C VAL A 206 -21.03 8.73 -16.78
N LEU A 207 -20.95 7.40 -16.80
CA LEU A 207 -21.50 6.51 -15.77
C LEU A 207 -20.41 5.50 -15.37
N ILE A 208 -20.03 5.52 -14.10
CA ILE A 208 -19.15 4.52 -13.48
C ILE A 208 -19.92 3.84 -12.36
N MET A 209 -19.87 2.50 -12.31
CA MET A 209 -20.30 1.70 -11.16
C MET A 209 -19.18 0.74 -10.83
N ASP A 210 -18.74 0.75 -9.58
CA ASP A 210 -17.45 0.15 -9.26
C ASP A 210 -17.38 -0.32 -7.81
N LYS A 211 -16.59 -1.39 -7.58
CA LYS A 211 -16.30 -2.02 -6.30
C LYS A 211 -15.05 -2.92 -6.43
N PRO A 212 -14.30 -3.15 -5.35
CA PRO A 212 -13.14 -4.04 -5.40
C PRO A 212 -13.54 -5.51 -5.48
N LYS A 213 -12.66 -6.32 -6.07
CA LYS A 213 -12.70 -7.78 -6.08
C LYS A 213 -12.29 -8.36 -4.73
N TRP A 214 -11.25 -7.81 -4.11
CA TRP A 214 -10.75 -8.22 -2.79
C TRP A 214 -10.71 -7.05 -1.82
N SER A 215 -11.00 -7.29 -0.55
CA SER A 215 -11.04 -6.27 0.51
C SER A 215 -9.63 -5.93 1.03
N TYR A 216 -8.73 -6.92 1.09
CA TYR A 216 -7.33 -6.74 1.46
C TYR A 216 -6.50 -6.42 0.21
N ARG A 217 -5.95 -5.20 0.15
CA ARG A 217 -5.13 -4.75 -0.99
C ARG A 217 -3.89 -4.03 -0.49
N GLY A 218 -2.80 -4.79 -0.40
CA GLY A 218 -1.64 -4.46 0.41
C GLY A 218 -0.41 -3.98 -0.34
N LEU A 219 0.42 -3.22 0.38
CA LEU A 219 1.82 -3.00 0.10
C LEU A 219 2.59 -3.19 1.42
N ASN A 220 3.57 -4.10 1.44
CA ASN A 220 4.58 -4.17 2.48
C ASN A 220 5.72 -3.19 2.19
N LEU A 221 6.13 -2.45 3.21
CA LEU A 221 7.23 -1.50 3.16
C LEU A 221 8.14 -1.69 4.37
N ASP A 222 9.37 -2.07 4.08
CA ASP A 222 10.44 -2.25 5.06
C ASP A 222 11.10 -0.91 5.41
N ILE A 223 11.15 -0.60 6.71
CA ILE A 223 11.83 0.60 7.24
C ILE A 223 13.04 0.27 8.11
N SER A 224 13.40 -1.01 8.20
CA SER A 224 14.44 -1.55 9.06
C SER A 224 15.78 -1.68 8.33
N ARG A 225 15.83 -2.40 7.19
CA ARG A 225 17.08 -2.65 6.45
C ARG A 225 17.75 -1.36 6.01
N ASN A 226 16.96 -0.41 5.54
CA ASN A 226 17.40 0.95 5.26
C ASN A 226 16.36 1.95 5.76
N PRO A 227 16.80 3.14 6.21
CA PRO A 227 15.91 4.09 6.84
C PRO A 227 14.96 4.75 5.84
N ILE A 228 13.66 4.64 6.11
CA ILE A 228 12.60 5.37 5.39
C ILE A 228 11.91 6.33 6.36
N SER A 229 11.75 7.60 5.96
CA SER A 229 11.18 8.61 6.85
C SER A 229 9.64 8.56 6.89
N PRO A 230 9.00 9.08 7.95
CA PRO A 230 7.55 9.23 8.00
C PRO A 230 6.97 10.06 6.84
N SER A 231 7.75 11.00 6.28
CA SER A 231 7.33 11.76 5.09
C SER A 231 7.33 10.93 3.81
N ASP A 232 8.32 10.04 3.64
CA ASP A 232 8.38 9.15 2.48
C ASP A 232 7.22 8.15 2.52
N VAL A 233 6.91 7.62 3.70
CA VAL A 233 5.76 6.72 3.86
C VAL A 233 4.43 7.43 3.57
N LYS A 234 4.27 8.70 3.96
CA LYS A 234 3.09 9.49 3.58
C LYS A 234 2.98 9.69 2.06
N ARG A 235 4.11 9.92 1.38
CA ARG A 235 4.14 10.00 -0.09
C ARG A 235 3.70 8.68 -0.72
N THR A 236 4.15 7.54 -0.20
CA THR A 236 3.68 6.21 -0.61
C THR A 236 2.17 6.04 -0.38
N ILE A 237 1.63 6.50 0.76
CA ILE A 237 0.17 6.46 1.03
C ILE A 237 -0.62 7.29 0.01
N ASP A 238 -0.13 8.45 -0.42
CA ASP A 238 -0.79 9.24 -1.48
C ASP A 238 -0.88 8.45 -2.79
N ALA A 239 0.20 7.75 -3.19
CA ALA A 239 0.21 6.90 -4.37
C ALA A 239 -0.72 5.69 -4.22
N MET A 240 -0.67 4.98 -3.09
CA MET A 240 -1.57 3.86 -2.76
C MET A 240 -3.05 4.25 -2.86
N ALA A 241 -3.40 5.41 -2.30
CA ALA A 241 -4.76 5.93 -2.35
C ALA A 241 -5.21 6.23 -3.80
N SER A 242 -4.32 6.76 -4.64
CA SER A 242 -4.62 7.05 -6.04
C SER A 242 -4.93 5.81 -6.87
N VAL A 243 -4.41 4.63 -6.46
CA VAL A 243 -4.65 3.33 -7.11
C VAL A 243 -5.57 2.41 -6.30
N LYS A 244 -6.20 2.93 -5.24
CA LYS A 244 -7.15 2.21 -4.37
C LYS A 244 -6.58 1.01 -3.61
N LEU A 245 -5.26 0.95 -3.38
CA LEU A 245 -4.70 0.10 -2.33
C LEU A 245 -5.21 0.58 -0.96
N SER A 246 -5.34 -0.34 -0.01
CA SER A 246 -6.09 -0.10 1.24
C SER A 246 -5.36 -0.55 2.51
N ARG A 247 -4.24 -1.27 2.39
CA ARG A 247 -3.45 -1.77 3.51
C ARG A 247 -1.99 -1.41 3.31
N LEU A 248 -1.42 -0.65 4.23
CA LEU A 248 0.03 -0.44 4.29
C LEU A 248 0.54 -1.27 5.46
N HIS A 249 1.28 -2.31 5.12
CA HIS A 249 2.02 -3.15 6.03
C HIS A 249 3.40 -2.53 6.22
N ILE A 250 3.71 -2.00 7.41
CA ILE A 250 5.03 -1.50 7.73
C ILE A 250 5.81 -2.63 8.39
N HIS A 251 6.77 -3.20 7.68
CA HIS A 251 7.77 -4.07 8.27
C HIS A 251 8.74 -3.21 9.09
N ALA A 252 8.46 -3.13 10.39
CA ALA A 252 8.91 -2.00 11.20
C ALA A 252 10.31 -2.19 11.80
N THR A 253 10.71 -3.44 12.01
CA THR A 253 11.95 -3.84 12.68
C THR A 253 12.45 -5.13 12.08
N ASP A 254 13.76 -5.30 12.00
CA ASP A 254 14.42 -6.53 11.56
C ASP A 254 15.76 -6.68 12.33
N SER A 255 16.59 -7.65 11.96
CA SER A 255 17.92 -7.88 12.50
C SER A 255 18.85 -6.68 12.34
N GLN A 256 18.69 -5.89 11.29
CA GLN A 256 19.59 -4.79 10.97
C GLN A 256 19.28 -3.51 11.75
N SER A 257 18.00 -3.20 12.06
CA SER A 257 17.68 -2.06 12.92
C SER A 257 16.33 -2.12 13.64
N TRP A 258 16.24 -1.37 14.74
CA TRP A 258 15.00 -1.08 15.48
C TRP A 258 14.71 0.43 15.43
N PRO A 259 14.00 0.93 14.41
CA PRO A 259 13.75 2.36 14.21
C PRO A 259 12.52 2.89 14.96
N LEU A 260 11.78 2.06 15.70
CA LEU A 260 10.58 2.49 16.43
C LEU A 260 10.87 2.81 17.90
N ASP A 261 10.50 4.01 18.34
CA ASP A 261 10.42 4.34 19.77
C ASP A 261 9.39 3.45 20.49
N ILE A 262 9.83 2.80 21.57
CA ILE A 262 9.04 2.09 22.57
C ILE A 262 9.24 2.82 23.90
N PRO A 263 8.37 3.76 24.29
CA PRO A 263 8.57 4.60 25.48
C PRO A 263 8.74 3.82 26.79
N SER A 264 8.11 2.65 26.91
CA SER A 264 8.32 1.73 28.04
C SER A 264 9.73 1.11 28.09
N ILE A 265 10.46 1.12 26.97
CA ILE A 265 11.83 0.59 26.82
C ILE A 265 12.69 1.57 25.96
N PRO A 266 13.01 2.77 26.45
CA PRO A 266 13.66 3.80 25.62
C PRO A 266 15.02 3.38 25.04
N SER A 267 15.74 2.49 25.73
CA SER A 267 17.03 1.98 25.29
C SER A 267 16.96 1.13 24.02
N LEU A 268 15.79 0.59 23.68
CA LEU A 268 15.62 -0.30 22.54
C LEU A 268 15.92 0.44 21.23
N ALA A 269 15.19 1.52 20.95
CA ALA A 269 15.47 2.36 19.77
C ALA A 269 16.80 3.12 19.89
N ALA A 270 17.15 3.59 21.08
CA ALA A 270 18.38 4.37 21.29
C ALA A 270 19.67 3.58 20.96
N LYS A 271 19.63 2.25 21.03
CA LYS A 271 20.76 1.37 20.71
C LYS A 271 20.55 0.51 19.47
N GLY A 272 19.30 0.17 19.14
CA GLY A 272 18.96 -0.70 18.01
C GLY A 272 18.75 0.05 16.69
N ALA A 273 18.50 1.37 16.70
CA ALA A 273 18.44 2.15 15.46
C ALA A 273 19.85 2.47 14.95
N TYR A 274 19.99 2.66 13.63
CA TYR A 274 21.26 3.08 13.02
C TYR A 274 21.78 4.43 13.53
N HIS A 275 20.88 5.37 13.79
CA HIS A 275 21.21 6.71 14.27
C HIS A 275 20.01 7.33 14.99
N PRO A 276 20.19 8.16 16.05
CA PRO A 276 19.07 8.77 16.78
C PRO A 276 18.11 9.59 15.91
N SER A 277 18.60 10.21 14.83
CA SER A 277 17.74 10.99 13.90
C SER A 277 16.84 10.13 13.00
N LEU A 278 17.03 8.81 13.00
CA LEU A 278 16.27 7.86 12.17
C LEU A 278 15.16 7.17 12.98
N VAL A 279 15.02 7.50 14.27
CA VAL A 279 13.98 6.94 15.14
C VAL A 279 12.63 7.59 14.86
N TRP A 280 11.63 6.75 14.62
CA TRP A 280 10.23 7.11 14.56
C TRP A 280 9.66 7.18 15.96
N SER A 281 9.42 8.41 16.45
CA SER A 281 8.69 8.63 17.71
C SER A 281 7.26 8.07 17.67
N ALA A 282 6.67 7.84 18.85
CA ALA A 282 5.25 7.48 18.97
C ALA A 282 4.32 8.46 18.23
N ALA A 283 4.64 9.76 18.25
CA ALA A 283 3.90 10.77 17.52
C ALA A 283 4.05 10.66 15.99
N ASN A 284 5.23 10.25 15.48
CA ASN A 284 5.44 10.00 14.05
C ASN A 284 4.58 8.82 13.56
N LEU A 285 4.61 7.68 14.26
CA LEU A 285 3.78 6.52 13.93
C LEU A 285 2.30 6.90 13.90
N ARG A 286 1.80 7.56 14.96
CA ARG A 286 0.41 8.03 15.01
C ARG A 286 0.05 8.95 13.84
N ARG A 287 0.95 9.87 13.46
CA ARG A 287 0.74 10.78 12.32
C ARG A 287 0.68 10.04 10.99
N VAL A 288 1.48 9.00 10.79
CA VAL A 288 1.44 8.17 9.57
C VAL A 288 0.13 7.38 9.51
N GLN A 289 -0.24 6.70 10.59
CA GLN A 289 -1.48 5.91 10.66
C GLN A 289 -2.73 6.77 10.43
N ARG A 290 -2.80 7.94 11.06
CA ARG A 290 -3.90 8.90 10.82
C ARG A 290 -3.92 9.38 9.37
N TYR A 291 -2.76 9.69 8.79
CA TYR A 291 -2.66 10.14 7.40
C TYR A 291 -3.16 9.07 6.41
N GLY A 292 -2.87 7.80 6.71
CA GLY A 292 -3.42 6.63 6.03
C GLY A 292 -4.95 6.62 6.08
N LEU A 293 -5.53 6.70 7.29
CA LEU A 293 -6.98 6.70 7.44
C LEU A 293 -7.64 7.81 6.61
N GLU A 294 -7.13 9.04 6.65
CA GLU A 294 -7.63 10.19 5.86
C GLU A 294 -7.67 9.96 4.33
N ARG A 295 -7.05 8.87 3.86
CA ARG A 295 -6.95 8.43 2.46
C ARG A 295 -7.54 7.04 2.20
N GLY A 296 -8.13 6.42 3.21
CA GLY A 296 -8.70 5.07 3.10
C GLY A 296 -7.63 3.98 3.01
N VAL A 297 -6.45 4.21 3.62
CA VAL A 297 -5.36 3.24 3.75
C VAL A 297 -5.16 2.94 5.23
N SER A 298 -5.44 1.71 5.66
CA SER A 298 -5.14 1.28 7.02
C SER A 298 -3.66 0.95 7.13
N THR A 299 -2.95 1.58 8.05
CA THR A 299 -1.52 1.34 8.29
C THR A 299 -1.33 0.54 9.56
N PHE A 300 -0.74 -0.63 9.44
CA PHE A 300 -0.36 -1.49 10.56
C PHE A 300 1.13 -1.81 10.51
N ILE A 301 1.61 -2.44 11.57
CA ILE A 301 3.01 -2.78 11.71
C ILE A 301 3.21 -4.29 11.82
N GLU A 302 4.40 -4.69 11.44
CA GLU A 302 5.01 -5.96 11.79
C GLU A 302 6.13 -5.75 12.79
N ILE A 303 6.14 -6.60 13.81
CA ILE A 303 7.34 -6.91 14.58
C ILE A 303 7.53 -8.40 14.39
N ASP A 304 8.44 -8.76 13.49
CA ASP A 304 8.72 -10.15 13.18
C ASP A 304 9.40 -10.83 14.38
N MET A 305 8.98 -12.06 14.64
CA MET A 305 9.54 -12.93 15.66
C MET A 305 9.27 -14.41 15.35
N PRO A 306 10.14 -15.31 15.82
CA PRO A 306 11.37 -15.06 16.58
C PRO A 306 12.62 -14.86 15.70
N GLY A 307 12.50 -15.03 14.37
CA GLY A 307 13.52 -14.62 13.40
C GLY A 307 13.77 -13.12 13.44
N HIS A 308 14.66 -12.61 12.59
CA HIS A 308 14.73 -11.17 12.26
C HIS A 308 14.76 -10.21 13.47
N THR A 309 15.41 -10.60 14.57
CA THR A 309 15.37 -9.87 15.85
C THR A 309 16.75 -9.50 16.38
N GLY A 310 17.78 -9.58 15.53
CA GLY A 310 19.15 -9.21 15.88
C GLY A 310 19.29 -7.79 16.45
N SER A 311 18.51 -6.82 15.99
CA SER A 311 18.62 -5.42 16.45
C SER A 311 18.32 -5.24 17.94
N ILE A 312 17.53 -6.15 18.54
CA ILE A 312 17.27 -6.19 19.98
C ILE A 312 18.57 -6.40 20.78
N GLY A 313 19.50 -7.19 20.23
CA GLY A 313 20.77 -7.55 20.87
C GLY A 313 21.69 -6.36 21.16
N HIS A 314 21.55 -5.24 20.44
CA HIS A 314 22.28 -4.01 20.74
C HIS A 314 21.89 -3.39 22.09
N ALA A 315 20.61 -3.50 22.46
CA ALA A 315 20.10 -3.01 23.74
C ALA A 315 20.15 -4.09 24.83
N PHE A 316 19.82 -5.32 24.46
CA PHE A 316 19.61 -6.44 25.37
C PHE A 316 20.26 -7.72 24.81
N PRO A 317 21.60 -7.83 24.81
CA PRO A 317 22.32 -8.95 24.20
C PRO A 317 21.94 -10.31 24.79
N ASN A 318 21.51 -10.34 26.06
CA ASN A 318 21.10 -11.56 26.76
C ASN A 318 19.75 -12.11 26.29
N LEU A 319 18.94 -11.35 25.55
CA LEU A 319 17.63 -11.78 25.06
C LEU A 319 17.69 -12.46 23.69
N THR A 320 18.81 -12.33 22.99
CA THR A 320 19.01 -12.86 21.64
C THR A 320 20.05 -13.98 21.62
N VAL A 321 19.90 -14.92 20.69
CA VAL A 321 20.88 -15.96 20.35
C VAL A 321 21.53 -15.64 19.02
N ALA A 322 22.78 -16.09 18.85
CA ALA A 322 23.62 -15.85 17.67
C ALA A 322 23.92 -14.38 17.32
N PHE A 323 23.35 -13.38 18.03
CA PHE A 323 23.60 -11.97 17.76
C PHE A 323 25.10 -11.63 17.73
N GLY A 324 25.52 -10.92 16.69
CA GLY A 324 26.91 -10.50 16.50
C GLY A 324 27.86 -11.63 16.09
N ASN A 325 27.37 -12.80 15.69
CA ASN A 325 28.23 -13.88 15.20
C ASN A 325 28.67 -13.60 13.75
N ASP A 326 30.00 -13.59 13.52
CA ASP A 326 30.60 -13.36 12.21
C ASP A 326 30.25 -14.43 11.17
N ARG A 327 29.84 -15.62 11.61
CA ARG A 327 29.37 -16.72 10.74
C ARG A 327 27.85 -16.68 10.57
N TRP A 328 27.33 -15.50 10.26
CA TRP A 328 25.89 -15.27 10.12
C TRP A 328 25.25 -16.25 9.13
N GLU A 329 25.97 -16.69 8.09
CA GLU A 329 25.45 -17.61 7.06
C GLU A 329 25.06 -18.99 7.61
N LYS A 330 25.52 -19.32 8.81
CA LYS A 330 25.09 -20.53 9.53
C LYS A 330 23.77 -20.31 10.28
N PHE A 331 23.52 -19.09 10.75
CA PHE A 331 22.51 -18.76 11.74
C PHE A 331 21.36 -17.89 11.20
N ALA A 332 21.47 -17.38 9.98
CA ALA A 332 20.48 -16.56 9.31
C ALA A 332 20.59 -16.69 7.78
N ALA A 333 19.51 -16.36 7.06
CA ALA A 333 19.50 -16.28 5.61
C ALA A 333 20.31 -15.07 5.09
N GLU A 334 20.35 -14.00 5.89
CA GLU A 334 21.06 -12.75 5.60
C GLU A 334 21.73 -12.16 6.85
N PRO A 335 22.73 -11.27 6.69
CA PRO A 335 23.38 -10.62 7.83
C PRO A 335 22.58 -9.43 8.39
N PRO A 336 22.71 -9.12 9.70
CA PRO A 336 23.37 -9.94 10.72
C PRO A 336 22.44 -11.06 11.19
N CYS A 337 23.03 -12.08 11.82
CA CYS A 337 22.21 -13.07 12.53
C CYS A 337 21.79 -12.55 13.91
N GLY A 338 20.69 -13.10 14.42
CA GLY A 338 20.15 -12.79 15.73
C GLY A 338 18.69 -13.18 15.81
N GLN A 339 18.35 -13.99 16.82
CA GLN A 339 16.97 -14.43 17.05
C GLN A 339 16.65 -14.31 18.54
N ILE A 340 15.41 -14.01 18.91
CA ILE A 340 15.03 -13.96 20.31
C ILE A 340 15.09 -15.37 20.93
N LYS A 341 15.53 -15.47 22.18
CA LYS A 341 15.55 -16.74 22.93
C LYS A 341 14.15 -17.30 23.09
N LEU A 342 14.02 -18.63 23.00
CA LEU A 342 12.72 -19.30 23.07
C LEU A 342 12.37 -19.86 24.45
N ASN A 343 13.38 -20.12 25.29
CA ASN A 343 13.21 -20.70 26.62
C ASN A 343 13.91 -19.82 27.67
N ASP A 344 13.54 -18.54 27.71
CA ASP A 344 14.05 -17.54 28.63
C ASP A 344 12.89 -16.61 29.08
N SER A 345 12.65 -16.52 30.39
CA SER A 345 11.53 -15.73 30.90
C SER A 345 11.72 -14.23 30.66
N ALA A 346 12.96 -13.73 30.68
CA ALA A 346 13.25 -12.32 30.42
C ALA A 346 12.95 -11.96 28.96
N ALA A 347 13.15 -12.90 28.02
CA ALA A 347 12.73 -12.73 26.63
C ALA A 347 11.21 -12.62 26.51
N THR A 348 10.46 -13.48 27.23
CA THR A 348 8.99 -13.39 27.24
C THR A 348 8.47 -12.12 27.93
N ASP A 349 9.09 -11.66 29.01
CA ASP A 349 8.73 -10.42 29.71
C ASP A 349 9.04 -9.17 28.86
N PHE A 350 10.12 -9.23 28.08
CA PHE A 350 10.44 -8.20 27.09
C PHE A 350 9.35 -8.12 26.01
N LEU A 351 8.98 -9.25 25.38
CA LEU A 351 7.91 -9.28 24.38
C LEU A 351 6.58 -8.78 24.95
N ASP A 352 6.27 -9.13 26.19
CA ASP A 352 5.10 -8.65 26.91
C ASP A 352 5.08 -7.13 27.04
N THR A 353 6.23 -6.55 27.38
CA THR A 353 6.38 -5.11 27.55
C THR A 353 6.27 -4.38 26.21
N VAL A 354 6.92 -4.90 25.16
CA VAL A 354 6.79 -4.37 23.79
C VAL A 354 5.34 -4.39 23.32
N MET A 355 4.64 -5.52 23.50
CA MET A 355 3.24 -5.67 23.09
C MET A 355 2.30 -4.76 23.89
N ALA A 356 2.54 -4.59 25.19
CA ALA A 356 1.76 -3.68 26.04
C ALA A 356 1.90 -2.21 25.60
N ASP A 357 3.06 -1.82 25.07
CA ASP A 357 3.30 -0.47 24.54
C ASP A 357 2.67 -0.26 23.15
N ILE A 358 2.93 -1.20 22.24
CA ILE A 358 2.65 -0.98 20.82
C ILE A 358 1.22 -1.29 20.41
N LEU A 359 0.57 -2.30 21.02
CA LEU A 359 -0.80 -2.68 20.63
C LEU A 359 -1.81 -1.55 20.85
N PRO A 360 -1.82 -0.80 21.98
CA PRO A 360 -2.69 0.37 22.15
C PRO A 360 -2.40 1.53 21.19
N ARG A 361 -1.22 1.56 20.58
CA ARG A 361 -0.84 2.57 19.56
C ARG A 361 -1.35 2.17 18.17
N VAL A 362 -1.55 0.89 17.91
CA VAL A 362 -1.98 0.34 16.61
C VAL A 362 -3.50 0.12 16.56
N SER A 363 -4.10 -0.43 17.61
CA SER A 363 -5.52 -0.80 17.63
C SER A 363 -6.49 0.34 17.33
N PRO A 364 -6.22 1.63 17.62
CA PRO A 364 -7.13 2.70 17.22
C PRO A 364 -7.10 3.05 15.72
N PHE A 365 -6.19 2.45 14.93
CA PHE A 365 -5.96 2.81 13.53
C PHE A 365 -5.99 1.64 12.54
N SER A 366 -6.01 0.39 13.01
CA SER A 366 -6.06 -0.79 12.16
C SER A 366 -6.71 -1.97 12.86
N ARG A 367 -7.16 -2.97 12.08
CA ARG A 367 -7.57 -4.29 12.56
C ARG A 367 -6.43 -5.29 12.63
N TYR A 368 -5.24 -4.98 12.12
CA TYR A 368 -4.19 -5.98 11.90
C TYR A 368 -2.94 -5.68 12.71
N PHE A 369 -2.23 -6.76 13.04
CA PHE A 369 -0.87 -6.74 13.54
C PHE A 369 -0.14 -7.96 13.00
N HIS A 370 1.01 -7.78 12.37
CA HIS A 370 1.80 -8.89 11.84
C HIS A 370 2.86 -9.31 12.86
N THR A 371 2.98 -10.61 13.13
CA THR A 371 4.00 -11.15 14.04
C THR A 371 5.13 -11.86 13.32
N GLY A 372 5.10 -11.82 11.99
CA GLY A 372 6.07 -12.48 11.12
C GLY A 372 6.07 -13.99 11.29
N GLY A 373 7.25 -14.55 11.58
CA GLY A 373 7.49 -15.96 11.78
C GLY A 373 8.12 -16.67 10.59
N ASP A 374 8.73 -15.93 9.68
CA ASP A 374 9.50 -16.43 8.54
C ASP A 374 10.97 -16.71 8.89
N GLU A 375 11.62 -17.45 7.98
CA GLU A 375 13.07 -17.74 7.93
C GLU A 375 13.75 -18.14 9.25
N PHE A 376 12.98 -18.70 10.16
CA PHE A 376 13.42 -19.13 11.47
C PHE A 376 14.51 -20.21 11.39
N ASN A 377 15.71 -19.89 11.87
CA ASN A 377 16.88 -20.75 11.77
C ASN A 377 17.13 -21.55 13.06
N LEU A 378 17.19 -22.88 12.92
CA LEU A 378 17.38 -23.80 14.04
C LEU A 378 18.81 -23.88 14.57
N GLU A 379 19.82 -23.57 13.75
CA GLU A 379 21.22 -23.61 14.19
C GLU A 379 21.48 -22.60 15.32
N SER A 380 20.72 -21.51 15.37
CA SER A 380 20.81 -20.48 16.41
C SER A 380 20.51 -21.03 17.82
N TYR A 381 19.63 -22.01 17.95
CA TYR A 381 19.22 -22.57 19.25
C TYR A 381 20.16 -23.62 19.82
N LEU A 382 21.18 -24.04 19.05
CA LEU A 382 22.34 -24.73 19.62
C LEU A 382 23.13 -23.83 20.57
N LEU A 383 23.01 -22.51 20.41
CA LEU A 383 23.70 -21.51 21.23
C LEU A 383 22.86 -21.02 22.41
N GLU A 384 21.59 -21.44 22.52
CA GLU A 384 20.77 -21.15 23.69
C GLU A 384 21.02 -22.19 24.78
N ASP A 385 21.65 -21.80 25.89
CA ASP A 385 22.04 -22.74 26.94
C ASP A 385 20.90 -23.56 27.54
N SER A 386 19.68 -23.01 27.58
CA SER A 386 18.48 -23.69 28.09
C SER A 386 17.84 -24.66 27.10
N ILE A 387 18.32 -24.71 25.85
CA ILE A 387 17.78 -25.57 24.78
C ILE A 387 18.86 -26.50 24.22
N ARG A 388 19.99 -25.94 23.77
CA ARG A 388 21.14 -26.65 23.15
C ARG A 388 20.74 -27.72 22.12
N SER A 389 19.71 -27.43 21.35
CA SER A 389 19.14 -28.37 20.39
C SER A 389 18.64 -27.62 19.15
N LYS A 390 18.72 -28.32 18.02
CA LYS A 390 18.11 -27.92 16.75
C LYS A 390 17.02 -28.90 16.30
N ASP A 391 16.64 -29.83 17.18
CA ASP A 391 15.58 -30.80 16.92
C ASP A 391 14.22 -30.08 16.89
N PRO A 392 13.48 -30.12 15.77
CA PRO A 392 12.16 -29.50 15.67
C PRO A 392 11.19 -29.94 16.77
N GLU A 393 11.30 -31.17 17.29
CA GLU A 393 10.42 -31.66 18.37
C GLU A 393 10.69 -30.98 19.71
N VAL A 394 11.90 -30.47 19.93
CA VAL A 394 12.26 -29.68 21.12
C VAL A 394 11.86 -28.21 20.93
N ILE A 395 12.07 -27.68 19.73
CA ILE A 395 11.89 -26.25 19.42
C ILE A 395 10.42 -25.87 19.25
N LYS A 396 9.65 -26.71 18.55
CA LYS A 396 8.26 -26.42 18.19
C LYS A 396 7.38 -26.08 19.40
N PRO A 397 7.41 -26.80 20.53
CA PRO A 397 6.61 -26.45 21.71
C PRO A 397 6.94 -25.06 22.29
N LEU A 398 8.23 -24.66 22.23
CA LEU A 398 8.69 -23.36 22.73
C LEU A 398 8.23 -22.22 21.80
N LEU A 399 8.40 -22.40 20.50
CA LEU A 399 7.88 -21.50 19.48
C LEU A 399 6.35 -21.34 19.59
N GLN A 400 5.64 -22.47 19.72
CA GLN A 400 4.19 -22.50 19.95
C GLN A 400 3.80 -21.68 21.17
N ALA A 401 4.53 -21.80 22.29
CA ALA A 401 4.23 -21.07 23.51
C ALA A 401 4.36 -19.55 23.34
N ILE A 402 5.44 -19.07 22.70
CA ILE A 402 5.66 -17.63 22.44
C ILE A 402 4.61 -17.06 21.50
N ILE A 403 4.38 -17.70 20.34
CA ILE A 403 3.39 -17.24 19.36
C ILE A 403 1.99 -17.22 19.97
N THR A 404 1.61 -18.27 20.70
CA THR A 404 0.30 -18.32 21.38
C THR A 404 0.16 -17.18 22.40
N ARG A 405 1.22 -16.90 23.17
CA ARG A 405 1.23 -15.82 24.17
C ARG A 405 1.02 -14.45 23.54
N VAL A 406 1.77 -14.15 22.48
CA VAL A 406 1.69 -12.87 21.75
C VAL A 406 0.34 -12.73 21.04
N HIS A 407 -0.12 -13.77 20.34
CA HIS A 407 -1.40 -13.74 19.63
C HIS A 407 -2.59 -13.53 20.55
N ARG A 408 -2.59 -14.11 21.76
CA ARG A 408 -3.62 -13.80 22.77
C ARG A 408 -3.65 -12.31 23.09
N LYS A 409 -2.50 -11.65 23.26
CA LYS A 409 -2.47 -10.20 23.55
C LYS A 409 -2.99 -9.37 22.38
N ILE A 410 -2.60 -9.72 21.16
CA ILE A 410 -3.09 -9.07 19.93
C ILE A 410 -4.63 -9.18 19.85
N MET A 411 -5.17 -10.38 20.07
CA MET A 411 -6.62 -10.60 20.06
C MET A 411 -7.34 -9.84 21.19
N HIS A 412 -6.79 -9.80 22.41
CA HIS A 412 -7.37 -8.98 23.49
C HIS A 412 -7.30 -7.48 23.21
N ALA A 413 -6.33 -7.02 22.40
CA ALA A 413 -6.26 -5.64 21.94
C ALA A 413 -7.24 -5.31 20.79
N GLY A 414 -8.09 -6.26 20.39
CA GLY A 414 -9.06 -6.09 19.30
C GLY A 414 -8.47 -6.25 17.89
N LEU A 415 -7.24 -6.76 17.79
CA LEU A 415 -6.52 -6.92 16.53
C LEU A 415 -6.56 -8.37 16.03
N THR A 416 -6.38 -8.55 14.73
CA THR A 416 -6.27 -9.82 14.02
C THR A 416 -4.78 -10.09 13.75
N PRO A 417 -4.20 -11.19 14.27
CA PRO A 417 -2.83 -11.56 13.96
C PRO A 417 -2.69 -11.97 12.48
N ILE A 418 -1.60 -11.52 11.85
CA ILE A 418 -1.12 -12.02 10.56
C ILE A 418 0.25 -12.65 10.78
N VAL A 419 0.52 -13.76 10.08
CA VAL A 419 1.77 -14.52 10.15
C VAL A 419 2.26 -14.88 8.75
N TRP A 420 3.56 -15.09 8.59
CA TRP A 420 4.09 -15.75 7.40
C TRP A 420 3.78 -17.25 7.39
N GLU A 421 3.80 -17.84 6.20
CA GLU A 421 3.33 -19.20 5.94
C GLU A 421 4.13 -20.31 6.63
N GLU A 422 5.40 -20.05 6.97
CA GLU A 422 6.32 -20.92 7.70
C GLU A 422 5.69 -21.50 8.98
N LEU A 423 5.03 -20.67 9.78
CA LEU A 423 4.44 -21.10 11.05
C LEU A 423 3.38 -22.20 10.84
N VAL A 424 2.73 -22.22 9.69
CA VAL A 424 1.69 -23.19 9.34
C VAL A 424 2.23 -24.36 8.51
N LEU A 425 3.05 -24.07 7.50
CA LEU A 425 3.50 -25.05 6.52
C LEU A 425 4.70 -25.85 6.99
N ASP A 426 5.65 -25.20 7.65
CA ASP A 426 6.91 -25.83 8.06
C ASP A 426 6.83 -26.27 9.53
N TRP A 427 6.25 -25.44 10.39
CA TRP A 427 6.16 -25.70 11.83
C TRP A 427 4.88 -26.40 12.26
N ASN A 428 3.84 -26.37 11.41
CA ASN A 428 2.52 -26.92 11.70
C ASN A 428 2.02 -26.49 13.09
N LEU A 429 2.17 -25.19 13.38
CA LEU A 429 1.65 -24.58 14.60
C LEU A 429 0.13 -24.49 14.53
N THR A 430 -0.49 -24.51 15.71
CA THR A 430 -1.91 -24.15 15.86
C THR A 430 -2.00 -22.75 16.47
N PHE A 431 -3.09 -22.03 16.24
CA PHE A 431 -3.27 -20.69 16.81
C PHE A 431 -4.35 -20.70 17.88
N PRO A 432 -4.29 -19.77 18.86
CA PRO A 432 -5.34 -19.65 19.85
C PRO A 432 -6.70 -19.39 19.20
N SER A 433 -7.77 -19.88 19.83
CA SER A 433 -9.14 -19.58 19.40
C SER A 433 -9.35 -18.07 19.38
N PRO A 434 -9.97 -17.52 18.33
CA PRO A 434 -10.14 -16.08 18.21
C PRO A 434 -11.20 -15.57 19.19
N VAL A 435 -11.06 -14.32 19.63
CA VAL A 435 -12.06 -13.66 20.49
C VAL A 435 -13.35 -13.33 19.69
N SER A 436 -13.21 -13.03 18.40
CA SER A 436 -14.30 -12.93 17.42
C SER A 436 -13.90 -13.55 16.08
N GLU A 437 -14.86 -13.92 15.22
CA GLU A 437 -14.53 -14.53 13.92
C GLU A 437 -13.64 -13.64 13.04
N SER A 438 -13.78 -12.31 13.13
CA SER A 438 -12.93 -11.35 12.41
C SER A 438 -11.45 -11.40 12.84
N GLN A 439 -11.16 -11.92 14.03
CA GLN A 439 -9.83 -12.02 14.63
C GLN A 439 -9.16 -13.39 14.38
N ARG A 440 -9.75 -14.25 13.56
CA ARG A 440 -9.09 -15.48 13.11
C ARG A 440 -7.80 -15.14 12.35
N VAL A 441 -6.71 -15.81 12.73
CA VAL A 441 -5.37 -15.60 12.15
C VAL A 441 -5.41 -15.70 10.62
N ILE A 442 -4.74 -14.76 9.97
CA ILE A 442 -4.54 -14.73 8.53
C ILE A 442 -3.10 -15.14 8.22
N VAL A 443 -2.92 -15.97 7.22
CA VAL A 443 -1.59 -16.46 6.81
C VAL A 443 -1.19 -15.76 5.51
N GLN A 444 -0.04 -15.12 5.49
CA GLN A 444 0.50 -14.45 4.33
C GLN A 444 1.49 -15.37 3.62
N THR A 445 1.20 -15.69 2.36
CA THR A 445 2.04 -16.60 1.57
C THR A 445 2.92 -15.82 0.61
N TRP A 446 4.21 -16.12 0.65
CA TRP A 446 5.20 -15.38 -0.12
C TRP A 446 6.03 -16.27 -1.04
N ARG A 447 6.17 -17.58 -0.80
CA ARG A 447 7.06 -18.40 -1.64
C ARG A 447 6.52 -18.62 -3.04
N ASN A 448 5.29 -19.14 -3.17
CA ASN A 448 4.63 -19.41 -4.46
C ASN A 448 3.15 -19.80 -4.33
N SER A 449 2.46 -19.96 -5.47
CA SER A 449 1.04 -20.35 -5.52
C SER A 449 0.73 -21.75 -4.94
N LEU A 450 1.72 -22.67 -4.89
CA LEU A 450 1.51 -23.98 -4.25
C LEU A 450 1.44 -23.83 -2.72
N ALA A 451 2.26 -22.95 -2.14
CA ALA A 451 2.22 -22.66 -0.72
C ALA A 451 0.86 -22.06 -0.33
N MET A 452 0.35 -21.11 -1.13
CA MET A 452 -1.02 -20.58 -0.99
C MET A 452 -2.07 -21.70 -0.97
N LYS A 453 -2.05 -22.62 -1.96
CA LYS A 453 -2.99 -23.75 -1.99
C LYS A 453 -2.96 -24.57 -0.70
N LYS A 454 -1.76 -24.92 -0.20
CA LYS A 454 -1.59 -25.73 1.02
C LYS A 454 -2.12 -25.01 2.27
N VAL A 455 -1.95 -23.69 2.36
CA VAL A 455 -2.50 -22.88 3.45
C VAL A 455 -4.03 -22.93 3.44
N LEU A 456 -4.65 -22.77 2.26
CA LEU A 456 -6.10 -22.82 2.11
C LEU A 456 -6.66 -24.22 2.41
N GLU A 457 -5.99 -25.29 1.96
CA GLU A 457 -6.37 -26.69 2.25
C GLU A 457 -6.31 -27.02 3.76
N LYS A 458 -5.47 -26.31 4.52
CA LYS A 458 -5.45 -26.37 5.99
C LYS A 458 -6.57 -25.54 6.65
N GLY A 459 -7.40 -24.86 5.87
CA GLY A 459 -8.57 -24.10 6.34
C GLY A 459 -8.26 -22.69 6.86
N TYR A 460 -7.09 -22.13 6.52
CA TYR A 460 -6.71 -20.78 6.93
C TYR A 460 -7.14 -19.73 5.90
N ARG A 461 -7.50 -18.55 6.41
CA ARG A 461 -7.65 -17.33 5.60
C ARG A 461 -6.26 -16.89 5.15
N ALA A 462 -6.13 -16.44 3.90
CA ALA A 462 -4.81 -16.17 3.35
C ALA A 462 -4.73 -14.89 2.50
N ILE A 463 -3.53 -14.29 2.53
CA ILE A 463 -3.12 -13.16 1.69
C ILE A 463 -2.04 -13.66 0.73
N PHE A 464 -2.21 -13.43 -0.57
CA PHE A 464 -1.21 -13.81 -1.57
C PHE A 464 -0.23 -12.69 -1.89
N GLY A 465 1.04 -13.04 -2.08
CA GLY A 465 2.10 -12.11 -2.45
C GLY A 465 3.35 -12.84 -2.95
N SER A 466 3.17 -13.78 -3.89
CA SER A 466 4.26 -14.66 -4.35
C SER A 466 5.52 -13.89 -4.79
N GLY A 467 6.68 -14.31 -4.29
CA GLY A 467 8.01 -13.80 -4.65
C GLY A 467 8.36 -14.00 -6.11
N ASP A 468 7.72 -14.96 -6.78
CA ASP A 468 7.84 -15.13 -8.22
C ASP A 468 7.26 -13.95 -9.01
N VAL A 469 6.38 -13.12 -8.41
CA VAL A 469 5.58 -12.14 -9.15
C VAL A 469 5.45 -10.77 -8.47
N TRP A 470 5.26 -10.70 -7.16
CA TRP A 470 4.88 -9.49 -6.41
C TRP A 470 5.92 -8.99 -5.40
N TYR A 471 7.13 -9.56 -5.41
CA TYR A 471 8.30 -8.97 -4.77
C TYR A 471 8.90 -7.92 -5.70
N LEU A 472 8.87 -6.67 -5.26
CA LEU A 472 9.24 -5.52 -6.08
C LEU A 472 10.74 -5.20 -5.97
N ASP A 473 11.41 -5.63 -4.91
CA ASP A 473 12.86 -5.48 -4.69
C ASP A 473 13.73 -6.39 -5.58
N CYS A 474 13.16 -7.46 -6.15
CA CYS A 474 13.90 -8.44 -6.96
C CYS A 474 14.49 -7.92 -8.28
N GLY A 475 15.60 -8.54 -8.69
CA GLY A 475 16.27 -8.30 -9.97
C GLY A 475 17.21 -7.10 -9.98
N TYR A 476 17.67 -6.66 -8.81
CA TYR A 476 18.64 -5.56 -8.65
C TYR A 476 20.02 -6.06 -8.19
N GLY A 477 20.16 -7.37 -8.00
CA GLY A 477 21.41 -8.03 -7.65
C GLY A 477 21.59 -8.19 -6.14
N GLY A 478 22.47 -9.11 -5.75
CA GLY A 478 22.80 -9.33 -4.34
C GLY A 478 23.57 -8.15 -3.74
N PHE A 479 23.27 -7.81 -2.48
CA PHE A 479 23.96 -6.75 -1.72
C PHE A 479 25.19 -7.25 -0.94
N ILE A 480 25.35 -8.58 -0.83
CA ILE A 480 26.41 -9.19 -0.04
C ILE A 480 27.72 -9.16 -0.82
N ASN A 481 28.80 -8.75 -0.15
CA ASN A 481 30.14 -8.76 -0.74
C ASN A 481 30.78 -10.16 -0.68
N PRO A 482 31.52 -10.58 -1.73
CA PRO A 482 32.23 -11.84 -1.70
C PRO A 482 33.34 -11.83 -0.64
N ARG A 483 33.35 -12.82 0.26
CA ARG A 483 34.44 -13.05 1.21
C ARG A 483 35.65 -13.66 0.50
N HIS A 484 36.86 -13.24 0.85
CA HIS A 484 38.09 -13.81 0.28
C HIS A 484 38.13 -15.35 0.41
N GLY A 485 38.32 -16.04 -0.72
CA GLY A 485 38.32 -17.51 -0.81
C GLY A 485 36.93 -18.18 -0.85
N SER A 486 35.83 -17.43 -0.76
CA SER A 486 34.47 -17.95 -0.93
C SER A 486 34.03 -17.89 -2.40
N ASN A 487 33.37 -18.95 -2.85
CA ASN A 487 32.72 -19.03 -4.17
C ASN A 487 31.18 -18.97 -4.06
N ALA A 488 30.63 -18.54 -2.91
CA ALA A 488 29.19 -18.50 -2.67
C ALA A 488 28.47 -17.47 -3.53
N ILE A 489 29.14 -16.37 -3.86
CA ILE A 489 28.62 -15.28 -4.69
C ILE A 489 29.33 -15.35 -6.05
N LYS A 490 28.56 -15.36 -7.14
CA LYS A 490 29.06 -15.59 -8.49
C LYS A 490 28.44 -14.62 -9.49
N GLU A 491 29.17 -14.34 -10.57
CA GLU A 491 28.63 -13.61 -11.72
C GLU A 491 27.36 -14.29 -12.27
N PRO A 492 26.31 -13.53 -12.67
CA PRO A 492 26.27 -12.08 -12.76
C PRO A 492 25.74 -11.37 -11.49
N TYR A 493 25.92 -11.96 -10.30
CA TYR A 493 25.56 -11.39 -8.99
C TYR A 493 24.05 -11.19 -8.78
N LEU A 494 23.24 -12.13 -9.29
CA LEU A 494 21.79 -12.10 -9.14
C LEU A 494 21.36 -12.26 -7.67
N ASP A 495 20.29 -11.57 -7.31
CA ASP A 495 19.54 -11.87 -6.09
C ASP A 495 18.71 -13.16 -6.26
N TRP A 496 18.25 -13.72 -5.14
CA TRP A 496 17.60 -15.03 -5.09
C TRP A 496 16.29 -15.08 -5.89
N CYS A 497 15.61 -13.94 -6.03
CA CYS A 497 14.31 -13.82 -6.68
C CYS A 497 14.38 -13.15 -8.05
N SER A 498 15.57 -13.03 -8.65
CA SER A 498 15.74 -12.54 -10.02
C SER A 498 14.94 -13.38 -11.03
N PRO A 499 14.48 -12.80 -12.16
CA PRO A 499 14.69 -11.43 -12.62
C PRO A 499 13.69 -10.42 -12.02
N THR A 500 13.85 -9.13 -12.36
CA THR A 500 12.91 -8.06 -11.99
C THR A 500 11.51 -8.36 -12.46
N LYS A 501 10.54 -8.20 -11.55
CA LYS A 501 9.11 -8.38 -11.85
C LYS A 501 8.59 -7.13 -12.54
N ASN A 502 8.59 -7.08 -13.88
CA ASN A 502 8.09 -5.93 -14.61
C ASN A 502 6.56 -5.76 -14.45
N TRP A 503 6.03 -4.58 -14.80
CA TRP A 503 4.61 -4.27 -14.58
C TRP A 503 3.64 -5.25 -15.26
N ARG A 504 3.98 -5.79 -16.45
CA ARG A 504 3.12 -6.77 -17.15
C ARG A 504 3.09 -8.11 -16.41
N HIS A 505 4.24 -8.56 -15.91
CA HIS A 505 4.32 -9.78 -15.11
C HIS A 505 3.49 -9.65 -13.83
N VAL A 506 3.60 -8.52 -13.14
CA VAL A 506 2.78 -8.19 -11.96
C VAL A 506 1.29 -8.16 -12.30
N TYR A 507 0.93 -7.53 -13.42
CA TYR A 507 -0.45 -7.36 -13.90
C TYR A 507 -1.12 -8.69 -14.31
N MET A 508 -0.34 -9.63 -14.85
CA MET A 508 -0.84 -10.92 -15.34
C MET A 508 -0.96 -11.99 -14.26
N TYR A 509 -0.64 -11.67 -13.00
CA TYR A 509 -0.75 -12.62 -11.90
C TYR A 509 -2.21 -13.06 -11.70
N ASN A 510 -2.45 -14.37 -11.78
CA ASN A 510 -3.74 -14.96 -11.46
C ASN A 510 -3.64 -15.73 -10.12
N PRO A 511 -4.06 -15.13 -8.99
CA PRO A 511 -4.00 -15.78 -7.67
C PRO A 511 -4.98 -16.95 -7.52
N LEU A 512 -5.93 -17.12 -8.45
CA LEU A 512 -6.90 -18.21 -8.44
C LEU A 512 -6.43 -19.43 -9.23
N ALA A 513 -5.32 -19.33 -9.97
CA ALA A 513 -4.82 -20.42 -10.79
C ALA A 513 -4.44 -21.63 -9.94
N GLY A 514 -5.07 -22.78 -10.20
CA GLY A 514 -4.83 -24.03 -9.48
C GLY A 514 -5.48 -24.11 -8.09
N ILE A 515 -6.23 -23.08 -7.67
CA ILE A 515 -6.97 -23.07 -6.41
C ILE A 515 -8.41 -23.56 -6.65
N PRO A 516 -8.86 -24.63 -5.96
CA PRO A 516 -10.26 -25.08 -6.02
C PRO A 516 -11.25 -23.98 -5.63
N GLN A 517 -12.39 -23.92 -6.32
CA GLN A 517 -13.37 -22.83 -6.18
C GLN A 517 -13.94 -22.72 -4.77
N GLU A 518 -14.12 -23.85 -4.09
CA GLU A 518 -14.60 -23.95 -2.71
C GLU A 518 -13.65 -23.28 -1.69
N LEU A 519 -12.37 -23.09 -2.05
CA LEU A 519 -11.39 -22.42 -1.20
C LEU A 519 -11.27 -20.92 -1.49
N HIS A 520 -11.94 -20.39 -2.53
CA HIS A 520 -11.79 -18.98 -2.91
C HIS A 520 -12.31 -18.01 -1.85
N SER A 521 -13.24 -18.43 -0.99
CA SER A 521 -13.77 -17.63 0.11
C SER A 521 -12.77 -17.36 1.23
N LEU A 522 -11.70 -18.17 1.32
CA LEU A 522 -10.62 -18.00 2.29
C LEU A 522 -9.55 -16.99 1.81
N LEU A 523 -9.60 -16.54 0.56
CA LEU A 523 -8.69 -15.53 0.02
C LEU A 523 -9.15 -14.13 0.40
N GLU A 524 -8.40 -13.48 1.28
CA GLU A 524 -8.69 -12.11 1.74
C GLU A 524 -8.33 -11.05 0.68
N GLY A 525 -7.34 -11.39 -0.15
CA GLY A 525 -6.72 -10.50 -1.13
C GLY A 525 -5.22 -10.71 -1.16
N GLY A 526 -4.46 -9.68 -1.48
CA GLY A 526 -3.03 -9.83 -1.70
C GLY A 526 -2.22 -8.57 -1.46
N GLU A 527 -0.91 -8.74 -1.50
CA GLU A 527 0.07 -7.74 -1.10
C GLU A 527 1.31 -7.79 -2.00
N THR A 528 1.82 -6.62 -2.38
CA THR A 528 3.15 -6.49 -2.99
C THR A 528 4.18 -6.19 -1.92
N HIS A 529 5.41 -6.65 -2.11
CA HIS A 529 6.47 -6.54 -1.12
C HIS A 529 7.60 -5.63 -1.61
N MET A 530 8.04 -4.71 -0.76
CA MET A 530 9.21 -3.88 -0.98
C MET A 530 10.14 -4.00 0.23
N TRP A 531 10.99 -5.03 0.19
CA TRP A 531 12.11 -5.20 1.12
C TRP A 531 13.22 -4.18 0.83
N ALA A 532 13.97 -3.78 1.86
CA ALA A 532 14.79 -2.58 1.77
C ALA A 532 16.30 -2.83 1.86
N GLU A 533 16.80 -4.01 1.53
CA GLU A 533 18.24 -4.31 1.51
C GLU A 533 18.99 -3.38 0.53
N ASN A 534 18.36 -3.09 -0.62
CA ASN A 534 18.87 -2.20 -1.67
C ASN A 534 17.94 -1.00 -1.95
N VAL A 535 17.07 -0.63 -0.99
CA VAL A 535 16.05 0.41 -1.20
C VAL A 535 16.15 1.50 -0.15
N ASP A 536 16.11 2.76 -0.60
CA ASP A 536 16.11 3.94 0.26
C ASP A 536 15.15 5.01 -0.32
N PRO A 537 14.99 6.18 0.33
CA PRO A 537 14.10 7.23 -0.19
C PRO A 537 14.40 7.73 -1.61
N ILE A 538 15.59 7.49 -2.16
CA ILE A 538 16.00 7.94 -3.49
C ILE A 538 15.46 7.01 -4.58
N ASN A 539 15.51 5.69 -4.38
CA ASN A 539 15.10 4.70 -5.38
C ASN A 539 13.77 3.99 -5.09
N MET A 540 13.19 4.19 -3.89
CA MET A 540 11.92 3.56 -3.49
C MET A 540 10.78 3.84 -4.48
N ASP A 541 10.53 5.10 -4.84
CA ASP A 541 9.43 5.48 -5.73
C ASP A 541 9.47 4.77 -7.10
N PRO A 542 10.57 4.80 -7.88
CA PRO A 542 10.64 4.14 -9.19
C PRO A 542 10.64 2.62 -9.10
N MET A 543 11.05 2.04 -7.96
CA MET A 543 10.93 0.62 -7.71
C MET A 543 9.47 0.24 -7.42
N ILE A 544 8.76 0.94 -6.54
CA ILE A 544 7.37 0.60 -6.21
C ILE A 544 6.44 0.88 -7.40
N TRP A 545 6.57 2.05 -8.03
CA TRP A 545 5.60 2.55 -9.01
C TRP A 545 6.19 2.53 -10.42
N PRO A 546 5.46 2.01 -11.43
CA PRO A 546 4.03 1.71 -11.46
C PRO A 546 3.68 0.23 -11.15
N ARG A 547 4.63 -0.57 -10.67
CA ARG A 547 4.42 -2.01 -10.47
C ARG A 547 3.37 -2.34 -9.41
N ALA A 548 3.41 -1.68 -8.26
CA ALA A 548 2.35 -1.82 -7.25
C ALA A 548 0.98 -1.35 -7.76
N ALA A 549 0.94 -0.38 -8.69
CA ALA A 549 -0.30 0.03 -9.35
C ALA A 549 -0.86 -1.09 -10.25
N SER A 550 0.01 -1.87 -10.91
CA SER A 550 -0.38 -3.08 -11.64
C SER A 550 -1.06 -4.11 -10.74
N ALA A 551 -0.47 -4.41 -9.57
CA ALA A 551 -1.09 -5.29 -8.59
C ALA A 551 -2.40 -4.71 -8.04
N ALA A 552 -2.48 -3.40 -7.83
CA ALA A 552 -3.70 -2.73 -7.37
C ALA A 552 -4.89 -2.96 -8.31
N GLU A 553 -4.66 -2.99 -9.62
CA GLU A 553 -5.73 -3.27 -10.59
C GLU A 553 -6.14 -4.75 -10.64
N VAL A 554 -5.19 -5.68 -10.43
CA VAL A 554 -5.55 -7.08 -10.20
C VAL A 554 -6.43 -7.19 -8.95
N LEU A 555 -6.01 -6.57 -7.85
CA LEU A 555 -6.72 -6.59 -6.57
C LEU A 555 -8.09 -5.90 -6.61
N TRP A 556 -8.26 -4.91 -7.49
CA TRP A 556 -9.49 -4.15 -7.65
C TRP A 556 -10.48 -4.82 -8.61
N SER A 557 -10.06 -5.21 -9.82
CA SER A 557 -11.00 -5.70 -10.85
C SER A 557 -10.80 -7.16 -11.25
N GLY A 558 -9.87 -7.87 -10.61
CA GLY A 558 -9.70 -9.32 -10.72
C GLY A 558 -8.55 -9.76 -11.63
N PRO A 559 -8.38 -11.09 -11.82
CA PRO A 559 -7.38 -11.65 -12.73
C PRO A 559 -7.54 -11.14 -14.16
N ARG A 560 -6.41 -11.02 -14.87
CA ARG A 560 -6.33 -10.41 -16.20
C ARG A 560 -5.95 -11.39 -17.28
N VAL A 561 -6.31 -11.06 -18.50
CA VAL A 561 -5.94 -11.82 -19.70
C VAL A 561 -4.98 -11.03 -20.58
N ARG A 562 -4.28 -11.72 -21.48
CA ARG A 562 -3.23 -11.12 -22.31
C ARG A 562 -3.73 -9.92 -23.11
N ASP A 563 -4.97 -9.99 -23.61
CA ASP A 563 -5.59 -8.94 -24.42
C ASP A 563 -5.80 -7.63 -23.64
N ASP A 564 -5.88 -7.70 -22.30
CA ASP A 564 -6.01 -6.52 -21.44
C ASP A 564 -4.74 -5.67 -21.40
N ILE A 565 -3.55 -6.26 -21.68
CA ILE A 565 -2.25 -5.59 -21.57
C ILE A 565 -2.19 -4.34 -22.46
N LYS A 566 -2.79 -4.41 -23.65
CA LYS A 566 -2.81 -3.29 -24.59
C LYS A 566 -3.48 -2.08 -23.94
N GLY A 567 -4.74 -2.22 -23.53
CA GLY A 567 -5.48 -1.15 -22.86
C GLY A 567 -4.76 -0.70 -21.59
N ALA A 568 -4.34 -1.65 -20.76
CA ALA A 568 -3.64 -1.38 -19.50
C ALA A 568 -2.39 -0.52 -19.69
N SER A 569 -1.62 -0.71 -20.77
CA SER A 569 -0.41 0.08 -21.03
C SER A 569 -0.68 1.58 -21.17
N TYR A 570 -1.80 1.97 -21.78
CA TYR A 570 -2.21 3.37 -21.90
C TYR A 570 -2.78 3.90 -20.59
N ARG A 571 -3.71 3.15 -19.97
CA ARG A 571 -4.33 3.55 -18.69
C ARG A 571 -3.30 3.73 -17.58
N LEU A 572 -2.39 2.76 -17.44
CA LEU A 572 -1.30 2.81 -16.46
C LEU A 572 -0.31 3.91 -16.78
N GLY A 573 0.01 4.10 -18.07
CA GLY A 573 0.85 5.21 -18.53
C GLY A 573 0.27 6.55 -18.15
N GLU A 574 -1.03 6.75 -18.34
CA GLU A 574 -1.74 7.97 -18.00
C GLU A 574 -1.74 8.21 -16.50
N TRP A 575 -2.10 7.19 -15.70
CA TRP A 575 -2.01 7.27 -14.25
C TRP A 575 -0.58 7.63 -13.79
N ARG A 576 0.44 7.01 -14.38
CA ARG A 576 1.85 7.28 -14.04
C ARG A 576 2.21 8.73 -14.28
N GLU A 577 1.85 9.30 -15.43
CA GLU A 577 2.13 10.72 -15.73
C GLU A 577 1.40 11.64 -14.74
N ARG A 578 0.15 11.33 -14.41
CA ARG A 578 -0.61 12.05 -13.38
C ARG A 578 0.04 11.96 -12.00
N ALA A 579 0.53 10.79 -11.60
CA ALA A 579 1.22 10.58 -10.33
C ALA A 579 2.52 11.40 -10.25
N VAL A 580 3.29 11.47 -11.34
CA VAL A 580 4.49 12.32 -11.41
C VAL A 580 4.13 13.81 -11.31
N ILE A 581 3.14 14.27 -12.09
CA ILE A 581 2.84 15.70 -12.26
C ILE A 581 2.06 16.28 -11.08
N ASP A 582 1.05 15.57 -10.60
CA ASP A 582 0.10 16.07 -9.61
C ASP A 582 0.36 15.56 -8.19
N LEU A 583 1.01 14.39 -8.03
CA LEU A 583 1.30 13.80 -6.71
C LEU A 583 2.78 13.86 -6.33
N GLY A 584 3.69 14.14 -7.28
CA GLY A 584 5.12 14.20 -7.03
C GLY A 584 5.77 12.84 -6.78
N ILE A 585 5.19 11.76 -7.31
CA ILE A 585 5.73 10.40 -7.20
C ILE A 585 6.75 10.17 -8.32
N ALA A 586 7.97 9.78 -7.98
CA ALA A 586 9.02 9.51 -8.96
C ALA A 586 8.89 8.13 -9.63
N ALA A 587 7.69 7.83 -10.17
CA ALA A 587 7.37 6.53 -10.78
C ALA A 587 8.18 6.26 -12.05
N SER A 588 8.62 5.00 -12.24
CA SER A 588 9.27 4.55 -13.47
C SER A 588 8.32 4.60 -14.67
N VAL A 589 8.85 4.54 -15.90
CA VAL A 589 8.04 4.63 -17.12
C VAL A 589 7.36 3.30 -17.44
N VAL A 590 6.10 3.35 -17.88
CA VAL A 590 5.34 2.16 -18.31
C VAL A 590 5.78 1.68 -19.69
N GLN A 591 6.04 2.65 -20.58
CA GLN A 591 6.41 2.42 -21.97
C GLN A 591 7.10 3.67 -22.55
N MET A 592 7.77 3.54 -23.69
CA MET A 592 8.34 4.70 -24.39
C MET A 592 7.24 5.67 -24.84
N THR A 593 7.54 6.97 -24.83
CA THR A 593 6.62 8.03 -25.24
C THR A 593 6.07 7.81 -26.66
N TYR A 594 6.89 7.38 -27.60
CA TYR A 594 6.44 7.11 -28.99
C TYR A 594 5.26 6.14 -29.04
N CYS A 595 5.30 5.09 -28.23
CA CYS A 595 4.22 4.11 -28.19
C CYS A 595 2.98 4.69 -27.52
N LEU A 596 3.11 5.45 -26.43
CA LEU A 596 1.95 6.07 -25.78
C LEU A 596 1.24 7.07 -26.70
N MET A 597 1.96 7.70 -27.62
CA MET A 597 1.37 8.63 -28.60
C MET A 597 0.62 7.92 -29.75
N ARG A 598 0.78 6.60 -29.90
CA ARG A 598 0.23 5.84 -31.04
C ARG A 598 -0.31 4.49 -30.59
N GLU A 599 -1.61 4.47 -30.30
CA GLU A 599 -2.27 3.25 -29.85
C GLU A 599 -2.08 2.07 -30.80
N GLY A 600 -1.43 1.02 -30.29
CA GLY A 600 -1.12 -0.21 -31.03
C GLY A 600 0.10 -0.21 -31.94
N SER A 601 0.92 0.86 -31.95
CA SER A 601 2.13 0.89 -32.80
C SER A 601 3.33 0.12 -32.25
N CYS A 602 3.21 -0.51 -31.08
CA CYS A 602 4.30 -1.16 -30.35
C CYS A 602 3.89 -2.54 -29.85
N GLU A 603 3.27 -3.31 -30.74
CA GLU A 603 2.82 -4.69 -30.52
C GLU A 603 3.75 -5.64 -31.30
N LEU A 604 4.05 -6.80 -30.72
CA LEU A 604 4.84 -7.89 -31.33
C LEU A 604 4.10 -9.22 -31.21
#